data_AF-A0A7S0LXX5-F1
#
_entry.id   AF-A0A7S0LXX5-F1
#
_cell.length_a   1.000
_cell.length_b   1.000
_cell.length_c   1.000
_cell.angle_alpha   90.00
_cell.angle_beta   90.00
_cell.angle_gamma   90.00
#
_symmetry.space_group_name_H-M   'P 1'
#
loop_
_entity.id
_entity.type
_entity.pdbx_description
1 polymer ?
#
loop_
_entity_poly.entity_id
_entity_poly.type
_entity_poly.pdbx_seq_one_letter_code
_entity_poly.pdbx_strand_id
1 'polypeptide(L)'
;SFSPMGKKDKKKKLGRGAEKTLAKTAKNAAKRERKDRKAQGADEEDIEVILNNLAKLDRERVAVTETPCSRPSPRVHGSMTLNPLKDNELIVFGGEYYNGERVMVYNHLFRCKLGAGSDKLSTQWSQITSPNTPKPRSSHQAVASRSHIYIFGGEFTSPSQMQFYHHKDMWRLDLTTCSWEELSTKGGPTPRSGHRAVVWRSKMFVFGGFYDTGHDVRYFNDAFLYDFAELKWTKVGEDKKGDNMTWPSPRSACGLAEFEDTVFLYGGYTKLGRSMAGSDDAR
;
A
#
# COMPACT_ATOMS: atom_id res chain seq x y z
N SER A 1 52.79 10.23 -42.66
CA SER A 1 52.97 10.81 -41.31
C SER A 1 51.72 11.59 -40.92
N PHE A 2 50.78 10.94 -40.22
CA PHE A 2 49.61 11.62 -39.66
C PHE A 2 49.24 10.96 -38.33
N SER A 3 49.30 11.72 -37.24
CA SER A 3 48.74 11.40 -35.93
C SER A 3 47.88 12.59 -35.48
N PRO A 4 46.64 12.39 -34.98
CA PRO A 4 45.86 13.47 -34.40
C PRO A 4 46.07 13.57 -32.88
N MET A 5 46.10 14.81 -32.39
CA MET A 5 46.18 15.19 -30.98
C MET A 5 44.90 14.85 -30.21
N GLY A 6 45.05 14.22 -29.04
CA GLY A 6 43.96 14.00 -28.08
C GLY A 6 43.62 15.28 -27.28
N LYS A 7 42.36 15.68 -27.29
CA LYS A 7 41.81 16.62 -26.29
C LYS A 7 41.43 15.83 -25.03
N LYS A 8 42.07 16.16 -23.90
CA LYS A 8 41.68 15.67 -22.55
C LYS A 8 40.55 16.54 -22.00
N ASP A 9 39.35 15.97 -21.86
CA ASP A 9 38.28 16.54 -21.04
C ASP A 9 38.61 16.42 -19.54
N LYS A 10 38.77 17.56 -18.86
CA LYS A 10 38.87 17.63 -17.40
C LYS A 10 37.47 17.69 -16.78
N LYS A 11 36.91 16.54 -16.36
CA LYS A 11 35.82 16.52 -15.38
C LYS A 11 36.36 16.97 -14.01
N LYS A 12 36.00 18.17 -13.54
CA LYS A 12 36.22 18.64 -12.16
C LYS A 12 35.46 17.72 -11.19
N LYS A 13 36.18 16.85 -10.45
CA LYS A 13 35.63 16.20 -9.25
C LYS A 13 35.46 17.27 -8.16
N LEU A 14 34.27 17.36 -7.58
CA LEU A 14 34.00 18.20 -6.41
C LEU A 14 34.83 17.72 -5.22
N GLY A 15 35.45 18.64 -4.48
CA GLY A 15 36.27 18.30 -3.32
C GLY A 15 35.43 17.83 -2.14
N ARG A 16 35.97 16.92 -1.33
CA ARG A 16 35.35 16.30 -0.13
C ARG A 16 34.70 17.30 0.86
N GLY A 17 35.15 18.57 0.85
CA GLY A 17 34.57 19.65 1.65
C GLY A 17 33.26 20.22 1.08
N ALA A 18 33.13 20.34 -0.24
CA ALA A 18 31.92 20.83 -0.91
C ALA A 18 30.77 19.82 -0.77
N GLU A 19 31.06 18.53 -0.87
CA GLU A 19 30.09 17.46 -0.65
C GLU A 19 29.54 17.45 0.79
N LYS A 20 30.41 17.66 1.79
CA LYS A 20 30.00 17.76 3.20
C LYS A 20 29.11 18.98 3.46
N THR A 21 29.39 20.11 2.83
CA THR A 21 28.58 21.33 2.96
C THR A 21 27.21 21.15 2.30
N LEU A 22 27.15 20.56 1.10
CA LEU A 22 25.89 20.26 0.42
C LEU A 22 25.02 19.28 1.23
N ALA A 23 25.62 18.22 1.78
CA ALA A 23 24.92 17.27 2.64
C ALA A 23 24.37 17.92 3.93
N LYS A 24 25.12 18.85 4.53
CA LYS A 24 24.69 19.60 5.72
C LYS A 24 23.53 20.55 5.38
N THR A 25 23.61 21.24 4.25
CA THR A 25 22.54 22.14 3.78
C THR A 25 21.26 21.37 3.45
N ALA A 26 21.36 20.24 2.73
CA ALA A 26 20.21 19.36 2.44
C ALA A 26 19.55 18.83 3.72
N LYS A 27 20.36 18.43 4.71
CA LYS A 27 19.85 17.95 6.01
C LYS A 27 19.13 19.05 6.79
N ASN A 28 19.62 20.30 6.73
CA ASN A 28 18.99 21.43 7.38
C ASN A 28 17.68 21.86 6.67
N ALA A 29 17.65 21.81 5.34
CA ALA A 29 16.44 22.07 4.55
C ALA A 29 15.35 21.02 4.87
N ALA A 30 15.70 19.73 4.83
CA ALA A 30 14.77 18.65 5.20
C ALA A 30 14.25 18.78 6.64
N LYS A 31 15.09 19.27 7.58
CA LYS A 31 14.68 19.53 8.96
C LYS A 31 13.71 20.71 9.07
N ARG A 32 13.92 21.79 8.29
CA ARG A 32 13.00 22.93 8.21
C ARG A 32 11.67 22.52 7.60
N GLU A 33 11.68 21.86 6.44
CA GLU A 33 10.45 21.34 5.82
C GLU A 33 9.67 20.42 6.77
N ARG A 34 10.36 19.55 7.52
CA ARG A 34 9.69 18.70 8.52
C ARG A 34 9.07 19.52 9.66
N LYS A 35 9.70 20.62 10.08
CA LYS A 35 9.17 21.51 11.11
C LYS A 35 7.96 22.29 10.59
N ASP A 36 8.05 22.79 9.37
CA ASP A 36 6.99 23.58 8.72
C ASP A 36 5.77 22.69 8.42
N ARG A 37 5.99 21.49 7.88
CA ARG A 37 4.93 20.47 7.73
C ARG A 37 4.31 20.06 9.07
N LYS A 38 5.12 19.96 10.14
CA LYS A 38 4.60 19.67 11.50
C LYS A 38 3.75 20.81 12.06
N ALA A 39 4.08 22.06 11.74
CA ALA A 39 3.25 23.20 12.12
C ALA A 39 1.93 23.21 11.32
N GLN A 40 1.98 22.93 10.01
CA GLN A 40 0.78 22.82 9.17
C GLN A 40 -0.14 21.67 9.59
N GLY A 41 0.43 20.52 9.97
CA GLY A 41 -0.34 19.39 10.48
C GLY A 41 -0.93 19.60 11.88
N ALA A 42 -0.52 20.64 12.62
CA ALA A 42 -1.08 20.96 13.93
C ALA A 42 -2.45 21.66 13.81
N ASP A 43 -2.72 22.31 12.68
CA ASP A 43 -4.01 22.94 12.35
C ASP A 43 -4.91 22.00 11.53
N GLU A 44 -4.42 20.80 11.16
CA GLU A 44 -5.19 19.79 10.43
C GLU A 44 -6.15 19.06 11.37
N GLU A 45 -7.36 18.78 10.87
CA GLU A 45 -8.34 17.97 11.60
C GLU A 45 -7.79 16.58 11.94
N ASP A 46 -8.19 16.04 13.09
CA ASP A 46 -7.80 14.71 13.52
C ASP A 46 -8.22 13.65 12.48
N ILE A 47 -7.29 12.77 12.11
CA ILE A 47 -7.50 11.77 11.05
C ILE A 47 -8.70 10.84 11.32
N GLU A 48 -9.01 10.53 12.58
CA GLU A 48 -10.16 9.71 12.92
C GLU A 48 -11.47 10.47 12.70
N VAL A 49 -11.49 11.77 12.97
CA VAL A 49 -12.64 12.64 12.69
C VAL A 49 -12.89 12.72 11.19
N ILE A 50 -11.84 12.93 10.38
CA ILE A 50 -11.93 12.91 8.91
C ILE A 50 -12.55 11.59 8.42
N LEU A 51 -12.01 10.46 8.89
CA LEU A 51 -12.51 9.13 8.50
C LEU A 51 -13.96 8.89 8.94
N ASN A 52 -14.36 9.37 10.11
CA ASN A 52 -15.73 9.24 10.60
C ASN A 52 -16.72 10.08 9.79
N ASN A 53 -16.32 11.29 9.37
CA ASN A 53 -17.10 12.14 8.49
C ASN A 53 -17.29 11.50 7.10
N LEU A 54 -16.22 10.95 6.53
CA LEU A 54 -16.28 10.23 5.25
C LEU A 54 -17.21 9.00 5.33
N ALA A 55 -17.09 8.21 6.42
CA ALA A 55 -17.97 7.08 6.64
C ALA A 55 -19.45 7.48 6.83
N LYS A 56 -19.72 8.67 7.38
CA LYS A 56 -21.09 9.21 7.47
C LYS A 56 -21.65 9.53 6.08
N LEU A 57 -20.87 10.20 5.23
CA LEU A 57 -21.25 10.49 3.85
C LEU A 57 -21.52 9.22 3.03
N ASP A 58 -20.72 8.17 3.23
CA ASP A 58 -20.95 6.89 2.56
C ASP A 58 -22.26 6.23 2.99
N ARG A 59 -22.64 6.34 4.28
CA ARG A 59 -23.90 5.81 4.82
C ARG A 59 -25.16 6.57 4.38
N GLU A 60 -25.01 7.77 3.82
CA GLU A 60 -26.15 8.52 3.24
C GLU A 60 -26.65 7.86 1.93
N ARG A 61 -25.84 6.99 1.32
CA ARG A 61 -26.30 6.15 0.21
C ARG A 61 -27.30 5.13 0.74
N VAL A 62 -28.29 4.77 -0.08
CA VAL A 62 -29.38 3.87 0.33
C VAL A 62 -29.33 2.50 -0.36
N ALA A 63 -28.60 2.39 -1.47
CA ALA A 63 -28.54 1.18 -2.27
C ALA A 63 -27.19 1.06 -2.98
N VAL A 64 -26.88 -0.16 -3.40
CA VAL A 64 -25.79 -0.39 -4.34
C VAL A 64 -26.21 0.13 -5.71
N THR A 65 -25.40 0.98 -6.33
CA THR A 65 -25.64 1.51 -7.68
C THR A 65 -24.41 1.33 -8.55
N GLU A 66 -24.63 1.13 -9.84
CA GLU A 66 -23.56 1.04 -10.84
C GLU A 66 -23.86 2.03 -11.97
N THR A 67 -23.01 3.04 -12.11
CA THR A 67 -23.19 4.12 -13.08
C THR A 67 -22.04 4.12 -14.09
N PRO A 68 -22.31 4.14 -15.41
CA PRO A 68 -21.26 4.31 -16.40
C PRO A 68 -20.43 5.57 -16.13
N CYS A 69 -19.12 5.47 -16.28
CA CYS A 69 -18.21 6.59 -16.02
C CYS A 69 -17.04 6.61 -17.00
N SER A 70 -16.27 7.70 -16.97
CA SER A 70 -14.97 7.74 -17.64
C SER A 70 -13.95 6.91 -16.86
N ARG A 71 -12.77 6.70 -17.46
CA ARG A 71 -11.64 6.07 -16.78
C ARG A 71 -11.34 6.81 -15.47
N PRO A 72 -11.07 6.10 -14.35
CA PRO A 72 -10.72 6.71 -13.09
C PRO A 72 -9.53 7.66 -13.20
N SER A 73 -9.51 8.68 -12.34
CA SER A 73 -8.36 9.58 -12.21
C SER A 73 -7.08 8.80 -11.88
N PRO A 74 -5.89 9.34 -12.24
CA PRO A 74 -4.62 8.77 -11.83
C PRO A 74 -4.59 8.49 -10.34
N ARG A 75 -4.09 7.32 -9.96
CA ARG A 75 -3.98 6.85 -8.59
C ARG A 75 -2.90 5.80 -8.47
N VAL A 76 -2.25 5.75 -7.33
CA VAL A 76 -1.25 4.74 -6.98
C VAL A 76 -1.72 3.95 -5.76
N HIS A 77 -1.07 2.82 -5.51
CA HIS A 77 -1.30 1.99 -4.31
C HIS A 77 -2.75 1.55 -4.10
N GLY A 78 -3.59 1.58 -5.15
CA GLY A 78 -4.88 0.90 -5.17
C GLY A 78 -4.73 -0.57 -5.57
N SER A 79 -5.84 -1.31 -5.53
CA SER A 79 -5.88 -2.68 -6.04
C SER A 79 -6.55 -2.75 -7.41
N MET A 80 -6.06 -3.66 -8.25
CA MET A 80 -6.71 -4.07 -9.48
C MET A 80 -6.68 -5.60 -9.53
N THR A 81 -7.85 -6.22 -9.56
CA THR A 81 -8.03 -7.66 -9.44
C THR A 81 -8.93 -8.16 -10.56
N LEU A 82 -8.66 -9.36 -11.07
CA LEU A 82 -9.56 -10.02 -12.03
C LEU A 82 -10.88 -10.37 -11.34
N ASN A 83 -11.98 -10.29 -12.07
CA ASN A 83 -13.25 -10.87 -11.64
C ASN A 83 -13.23 -12.38 -11.94
N PRO A 84 -13.16 -13.27 -10.95
CA PRO A 84 -13.17 -14.72 -11.16
C PRO A 84 -14.46 -15.27 -11.78
N LEU A 85 -15.53 -14.46 -11.83
CA LEU A 85 -16.79 -14.83 -12.49
C LEU A 85 -16.83 -14.44 -13.97
N LYS A 86 -15.88 -13.63 -14.46
CA LYS A 86 -15.88 -13.08 -15.82
C LYS A 86 -14.47 -12.89 -16.37
N ASP A 87 -14.18 -13.52 -17.50
CA ASP A 87 -12.84 -13.56 -18.09
C ASP A 87 -12.33 -12.21 -18.64
N ASN A 88 -13.19 -11.20 -18.72
CA ASN A 88 -12.87 -9.91 -19.31
C ASN A 88 -13.17 -8.72 -18.40
N GLU A 89 -13.21 -8.91 -17.09
CA GLU A 89 -13.57 -7.85 -16.15
C GLU A 89 -12.51 -7.67 -15.05
N LEU A 90 -12.12 -6.43 -14.82
CA LEU A 90 -11.24 -6.01 -13.73
C LEU A 90 -12.04 -5.22 -12.71
N ILE A 91 -11.78 -5.48 -11.44
CA ILE A 91 -12.28 -4.70 -10.31
C ILE A 91 -11.12 -3.85 -9.77
N VAL A 92 -11.36 -2.55 -9.64
CA VAL A 92 -10.40 -1.58 -9.13
C VAL A 92 -10.94 -0.97 -7.85
N PHE A 93 -10.13 -0.91 -6.79
CA PHE A 93 -10.54 -0.34 -5.52
C PHE A 93 -9.46 0.55 -4.89
N GLY A 94 -9.91 1.69 -4.38
CA GLY A 94 -9.14 2.59 -3.53
C GLY A 94 -7.97 3.28 -4.21
N GLY A 95 -6.85 3.36 -3.50
CA GLY A 95 -5.63 4.04 -3.91
C GLY A 95 -5.63 5.52 -3.53
N GLU A 96 -4.55 6.21 -3.89
CA GLU A 96 -4.33 7.61 -3.56
C GLU A 96 -3.75 8.40 -4.73
N TYR A 97 -3.87 9.72 -4.65
CA TYR A 97 -3.28 10.65 -5.60
C TYR A 97 -2.78 11.90 -4.88
N TYR A 98 -1.55 12.32 -5.19
CA TYR A 98 -0.98 13.57 -4.71
C TYR A 98 -0.98 14.59 -5.85
N ASN A 99 -1.65 15.72 -5.65
CA ASN A 99 -1.76 16.77 -6.68
C ASN A 99 -0.62 17.81 -6.63
N GLY A 100 0.36 17.66 -5.73
CA GLY A 100 1.42 18.65 -5.49
C GLY A 100 1.23 19.48 -4.21
N GLU A 101 0.02 19.46 -3.64
CA GLU A 101 -0.34 20.20 -2.42
C GLU A 101 -0.94 19.29 -1.35
N ARG A 102 -1.87 18.40 -1.74
CA ARG A 102 -2.58 17.50 -0.84
C ARG A 102 -2.73 16.10 -1.40
N VAL A 103 -2.86 15.12 -0.51
CA VAL A 103 -3.20 13.74 -0.86
C VAL A 103 -4.72 13.56 -0.85
N MET A 104 -5.23 12.87 -1.87
CA MET A 104 -6.59 12.37 -1.93
C MET A 104 -6.55 10.84 -1.89
N VAL A 105 -7.14 10.25 -0.87
CA VAL A 105 -7.27 8.80 -0.73
C VAL A 105 -8.71 8.41 -1.09
N TYR A 106 -8.88 7.33 -1.83
CA TYR A 106 -10.16 6.91 -2.37
C TYR A 106 -10.65 5.62 -1.72
N ASN A 107 -11.97 5.44 -1.64
CA ASN A 107 -12.66 4.15 -1.47
C ASN A 107 -13.53 3.81 -2.68
N HIS A 108 -13.22 4.42 -3.83
CA HIS A 108 -14.00 4.19 -5.04
C HIS A 108 -13.83 2.75 -5.50
N LEU A 109 -14.94 2.12 -5.86
CA LEU A 109 -15.00 0.82 -6.51
C LEU A 109 -15.36 1.02 -7.98
N PHE A 110 -14.51 0.55 -8.86
CA PHE A 110 -14.76 0.58 -10.31
C PHE A 110 -14.75 -0.82 -10.88
N ARG A 111 -15.57 -1.00 -11.89
CA ARG A 111 -15.56 -2.15 -12.78
C ARG A 111 -15.07 -1.69 -14.15
N CYS A 112 -14.12 -2.43 -14.70
CA CYS A 112 -13.59 -2.22 -16.04
C CYS A 112 -13.83 -3.47 -16.87
N LYS A 113 -14.70 -3.36 -17.88
CA LYS A 113 -14.90 -4.42 -18.88
C LYS A 113 -13.91 -4.21 -20.02
N LEU A 114 -13.18 -5.26 -20.35
CA LEU A 114 -12.22 -5.33 -21.43
C LEU A 114 -12.93 -5.85 -22.68
N GLY A 115 -12.92 -5.07 -23.74
CA GLY A 115 -13.39 -5.48 -25.07
C GLY A 115 -12.22 -5.87 -25.95
N ALA A 116 -12.30 -7.07 -26.56
CA ALA A 116 -11.38 -7.50 -27.60
C ALA A 116 -11.78 -6.84 -28.94
N GLY A 117 -11.06 -5.80 -29.35
CA GLY A 117 -11.05 -5.34 -30.74
C GLY A 117 -9.92 -6.04 -31.50
N SER A 118 -10.05 -6.19 -32.82
CA SER A 118 -9.04 -6.84 -33.68
C SER A 118 -7.64 -6.22 -33.54
N ASP A 119 -7.55 -4.91 -33.24
CA ASP A 119 -6.28 -4.17 -33.24
C ASP A 119 -6.05 -3.27 -32.00
N LYS A 120 -7.06 -3.05 -31.14
CA LYS A 120 -6.94 -2.23 -29.92
C LYS A 120 -7.83 -2.76 -28.80
N LEU A 121 -7.25 -2.87 -27.59
CA LEU A 121 -8.00 -3.13 -26.37
C LEU A 121 -8.94 -1.94 -26.09
N SER A 122 -10.23 -2.21 -25.95
CA SER A 122 -11.22 -1.21 -25.51
C SER A 122 -11.59 -1.43 -24.05
N THR A 123 -11.94 -0.36 -23.35
CA THR A 123 -12.33 -0.43 -21.93
C THR A 123 -13.64 0.31 -21.70
N GLN A 124 -14.59 -0.33 -21.03
CA GLN A 124 -15.80 0.31 -20.55
C GLN A 124 -15.77 0.36 -19.02
N TRP A 125 -16.04 1.53 -18.45
CA TRP A 125 -15.92 1.77 -17.02
C TRP A 125 -17.28 2.06 -16.40
N SER A 126 -17.51 1.49 -15.22
CA SER A 126 -18.61 1.86 -14.34
C SER A 126 -18.09 2.04 -12.92
N GLN A 127 -18.66 3.02 -12.23
CA GLN A 127 -18.42 3.24 -10.81
C GLN A 127 -19.54 2.59 -10.02
N ILE A 128 -19.15 1.79 -9.04
CA ILE A 128 -20.06 1.14 -8.11
C ILE A 128 -20.02 1.93 -6.80
N THR A 129 -21.19 2.28 -6.26
CA THR A 129 -21.31 2.89 -4.94
C THR A 129 -22.16 2.01 -4.04
N SER A 130 -21.85 1.99 -2.74
CA SER A 130 -22.51 1.17 -1.73
C SER A 130 -22.67 1.96 -0.42
N PRO A 131 -23.75 1.72 0.36
CA PRO A 131 -23.93 2.29 1.69
C PRO A 131 -22.92 1.77 2.72
N ASN A 132 -22.55 0.50 2.60
CA ASN A 132 -21.53 -0.14 3.41
C ASN A 132 -20.31 -0.35 2.51
N THR A 133 -19.22 0.36 2.78
CA THR A 133 -18.00 0.31 1.94
C THR A 133 -16.77 0.46 2.84
N PRO A 134 -15.63 -0.17 2.50
CA PRO A 134 -14.41 0.06 3.25
C PRO A 134 -14.04 1.55 3.21
N LYS A 135 -13.53 2.08 4.32
CA LYS A 135 -13.02 3.46 4.39
C LYS A 135 -11.92 3.69 3.33
N PRO A 136 -11.73 4.95 2.88
CA PRO A 136 -10.68 5.29 1.91
C PRO A 136 -9.32 4.76 2.36
N ARG A 137 -8.64 4.11 1.42
CA ARG A 137 -7.36 3.44 1.70
C ARG A 137 -6.47 3.30 0.47
N SER A 138 -5.17 3.35 0.73
CA SER A 138 -4.09 2.98 -0.18
C SER A 138 -3.23 1.90 0.47
N SER A 139 -2.37 1.26 -0.33
CA SER A 139 -1.39 0.25 0.12
C SER A 139 -2.02 -0.95 0.85
N HIS A 140 -3.32 -1.18 0.66
CA HIS A 140 -4.03 -2.41 1.02
C HIS A 140 -3.70 -3.52 0.02
N GLN A 141 -4.06 -4.75 0.35
CA GLN A 141 -4.02 -5.85 -0.60
C GLN A 141 -5.41 -6.40 -0.85
N ALA A 142 -5.69 -6.73 -2.11
CA ALA A 142 -6.92 -7.36 -2.53
C ALA A 142 -6.61 -8.67 -3.24
N VAL A 143 -7.36 -9.73 -2.91
CA VAL A 143 -7.26 -11.03 -3.57
C VAL A 143 -8.67 -11.52 -3.97
N ALA A 144 -8.77 -12.17 -5.11
CA ALA A 144 -10.01 -12.77 -5.57
C ALA A 144 -10.07 -14.26 -5.19
N SER A 145 -11.21 -14.71 -4.68
CA SER A 145 -11.45 -16.13 -4.38
C SER A 145 -12.93 -16.45 -4.54
N ARG A 146 -13.24 -17.47 -5.37
CA ARG A 146 -14.61 -17.86 -5.72
C ARG A 146 -15.40 -16.67 -6.29
N SER A 147 -16.53 -16.30 -5.69
CA SER A 147 -17.37 -15.17 -6.10
C SER A 147 -17.09 -13.87 -5.35
N HIS A 148 -15.93 -13.75 -4.69
CA HIS A 148 -15.63 -12.63 -3.82
C HIS A 148 -14.25 -12.01 -4.07
N ILE A 149 -14.14 -10.72 -3.76
CA ILE A 149 -12.86 -10.04 -3.55
C ILE A 149 -12.70 -9.78 -2.06
N TYR A 150 -11.53 -10.08 -1.53
CA TYR A 150 -11.16 -9.88 -0.14
C TYR A 150 -10.12 -8.76 -0.04
N ILE A 151 -10.32 -7.81 0.87
CA ILE A 151 -9.41 -6.69 1.12
C ILE A 151 -8.96 -6.68 2.57
N PHE A 152 -7.65 -6.60 2.80
CA PHE A 152 -7.08 -6.46 4.13
C PHE A 152 -6.21 -5.20 4.25
N GLY A 153 -6.37 -4.51 5.37
CA GLY A 153 -5.49 -3.43 5.81
C GLY A 153 -5.39 -2.26 4.83
N GLY A 154 -4.18 -1.70 4.74
CA GLY A 154 -3.90 -0.45 4.03
C GLY A 154 -3.82 0.74 4.98
N GLU A 155 -3.73 1.93 4.43
CA GLU A 155 -3.66 3.17 5.20
C GLU A 155 -4.52 4.27 4.60
N PHE A 156 -4.97 5.18 5.45
CA PHE A 156 -5.43 6.49 5.06
C PHE A 156 -4.36 7.51 5.47
N THR A 157 -3.93 8.32 4.50
CA THR A 157 -3.00 9.43 4.70
C THR A 157 -3.81 10.72 4.74
N SER A 158 -3.59 11.56 5.75
CA SER A 158 -4.27 12.86 5.82
C SER A 158 -3.90 13.74 4.63
N PRO A 159 -4.75 14.71 4.24
CA PRO A 159 -4.46 15.61 3.13
C PRO A 159 -3.05 16.23 3.18
N SER A 160 -2.56 16.60 4.37
CA SER A 160 -1.23 17.19 4.57
C SER A 160 -0.06 16.19 4.59
N GLN A 161 -0.34 14.87 4.60
CA GLN A 161 0.63 13.78 4.79
C GLN A 161 1.32 13.76 6.16
N MET A 162 0.69 14.36 7.16
CA MET A 162 1.26 14.42 8.51
C MET A 162 0.69 13.38 9.46
N GLN A 163 -0.50 12.89 9.19
CA GLN A 163 -1.16 11.85 9.96
C GLN A 163 -1.42 10.64 9.06
N PHE A 164 -1.24 9.46 9.63
CA PHE A 164 -1.45 8.18 8.95
C PHE A 164 -2.29 7.28 9.84
N TYR A 165 -3.32 6.68 9.26
CA TYR A 165 -4.18 5.72 9.91
C TYR A 165 -4.06 4.40 9.20
N HIS A 166 -3.45 3.40 9.84
CA HIS A 166 -3.37 2.06 9.29
C HIS A 166 -4.62 1.26 9.65
N HIS A 167 -5.24 0.69 8.64
CA HIS A 167 -6.40 -0.16 8.80
C HIS A 167 -5.98 -1.57 9.25
N LYS A 168 -6.82 -2.20 10.07
CA LYS A 168 -6.71 -3.62 10.49
C LYS A 168 -7.90 -4.46 10.06
N ASP A 169 -8.87 -3.83 9.42
CA ASP A 169 -10.14 -4.43 9.03
C ASP A 169 -9.96 -5.38 7.83
N MET A 170 -10.92 -6.28 7.70
CA MET A 170 -11.00 -7.24 6.61
C MET A 170 -12.37 -7.09 5.97
N TRP A 171 -12.41 -6.96 4.65
CA TRP A 171 -13.65 -6.78 3.91
C TRP A 171 -13.77 -7.84 2.84
N ARG A 172 -15.00 -8.28 2.54
CA ARG A 172 -15.30 -8.95 1.28
C ARG A 172 -16.34 -8.21 0.48
N LEU A 173 -16.15 -8.21 -0.84
CA LEU A 173 -17.10 -7.78 -1.85
C LEU A 173 -17.69 -9.03 -2.49
N ASP A 174 -19.02 -9.16 -2.45
CA ASP A 174 -19.74 -10.12 -3.30
C ASP A 174 -19.78 -9.58 -4.73
N LEU A 175 -19.27 -10.35 -5.70
CA LEU A 175 -19.15 -9.92 -7.09
C LEU A 175 -20.46 -10.00 -7.88
N THR A 176 -21.47 -10.68 -7.35
CA THR A 176 -22.81 -10.77 -7.93
C THR A 176 -23.67 -9.60 -7.49
N THR A 177 -23.73 -9.31 -6.19
CA THR A 177 -24.57 -8.23 -5.64
C THR A 177 -23.85 -6.89 -5.56
N CYS A 178 -22.51 -6.90 -5.66
CA CYS A 178 -21.65 -5.74 -5.45
C CYS A 178 -21.80 -5.09 -4.06
N SER A 179 -22.21 -5.89 -3.06
CA SER A 179 -22.30 -5.45 -1.66
C SER A 179 -21.05 -5.83 -0.86
N TRP A 180 -20.65 -4.95 0.05
CA TRP A 180 -19.56 -5.21 0.98
C TRP A 180 -20.03 -5.75 2.32
N GLU A 181 -19.20 -6.59 2.91
CA GLU A 181 -19.31 -7.09 4.28
C GLU A 181 -17.97 -6.92 5.00
N GLU A 182 -18.00 -6.35 6.20
CA GLU A 182 -16.85 -6.33 7.11
C GLU A 182 -16.78 -7.66 7.85
N LEU A 183 -15.62 -8.31 7.79
CA LEU A 183 -15.38 -9.63 8.36
C LEU A 183 -14.62 -9.52 9.68
N SER A 184 -14.78 -10.53 10.54
CA SER A 184 -14.03 -10.61 11.79
C SER A 184 -12.52 -10.69 11.55
N THR A 185 -11.76 -9.95 12.35
CA THR A 185 -10.29 -9.92 12.31
C THR A 185 -9.66 -10.55 13.55
N LYS A 186 -10.45 -11.31 14.32
CA LYS A 186 -9.96 -12.03 15.51
C LYS A 186 -8.83 -12.99 15.13
N GLY A 187 -7.71 -12.89 15.83
CA GLY A 187 -6.49 -13.68 15.55
C GLY A 187 -5.74 -13.25 14.30
N GLY A 188 -6.16 -12.16 13.65
CA GLY A 188 -5.55 -11.62 12.44
C GLY A 188 -4.34 -10.72 12.71
N PRO A 189 -3.75 -10.18 11.62
CA PRO A 189 -2.62 -9.28 11.72
C PRO A 189 -2.98 -7.95 12.38
N THR A 190 -1.99 -7.32 13.01
CA THR A 190 -2.10 -5.93 13.52
C THR A 190 -2.31 -4.93 12.36
N PRO A 191 -2.83 -3.70 12.63
CA PRO A 191 -2.98 -2.69 11.58
C PRO A 191 -1.68 -2.47 10.81
N ARG A 192 -1.78 -2.42 9.49
CA ARG A 192 -0.62 -2.35 8.60
C ARG A 192 -0.97 -1.95 7.17
N SER A 193 -0.03 -1.31 6.50
CA SER A 193 -0.04 -1.04 5.06
C SER A 193 1.25 -1.56 4.41
N GLY A 194 1.29 -1.60 3.08
CA GLY A 194 2.48 -2.01 2.32
C GLY A 194 2.88 -3.48 2.53
N HIS A 195 2.00 -4.27 3.15
CA HIS A 195 2.11 -5.73 3.22
C HIS A 195 1.79 -6.33 1.84
N ARG A 196 2.08 -7.62 1.66
CA ARG A 196 1.70 -8.34 0.45
C ARG A 196 0.79 -9.50 0.77
N ALA A 197 -0.10 -9.79 -0.17
CA ALA A 197 -0.99 -10.92 -0.09
C ALA A 197 -1.12 -11.63 -1.43
N VAL A 198 -1.23 -12.95 -1.38
CA VAL A 198 -1.53 -13.82 -2.52
C VAL A 198 -2.54 -14.86 -2.08
N VAL A 199 -3.26 -15.43 -3.05
CA VAL A 199 -3.98 -16.68 -2.80
C VAL A 199 -2.95 -17.80 -2.85
N TRP A 200 -2.91 -18.61 -1.79
CA TRP A 200 -2.15 -19.85 -1.76
C TRP A 200 -3.11 -20.96 -1.34
N ARG A 201 -3.29 -21.95 -2.22
CA ARG A 201 -4.34 -22.97 -2.11
C ARG A 201 -5.72 -22.29 -1.97
N SER A 202 -6.49 -22.64 -0.96
CA SER A 202 -7.80 -22.03 -0.66
C SER A 202 -7.73 -20.99 0.47
N LYS A 203 -6.60 -20.30 0.61
CA LYS A 203 -6.34 -19.33 1.68
C LYS A 203 -5.67 -18.07 1.14
N MET A 204 -5.84 -16.95 1.83
CA MET A 204 -5.03 -15.76 1.61
C MET A 204 -3.78 -15.86 2.47
N PHE A 205 -2.60 -15.85 1.87
CA PHE A 205 -1.34 -15.69 2.59
C PHE A 205 -0.98 -14.21 2.66
N VAL A 206 -0.67 -13.70 3.84
CA VAL A 206 -0.29 -12.30 4.09
C VAL A 206 1.07 -12.26 4.75
N PHE A 207 1.97 -11.40 4.26
CA PHE A 207 3.30 -11.23 4.82
C PHE A 207 3.68 -9.75 4.98
N GLY A 208 4.30 -9.45 6.12
CA GLY A 208 5.03 -8.22 6.37
C GLY A 208 4.16 -6.97 6.39
N GLY A 209 4.69 -5.87 5.83
CA GLY A 209 4.11 -4.54 5.86
C GLY A 209 4.76 -3.65 6.92
N PHE A 210 4.17 -2.49 7.14
CA PHE A 210 4.62 -1.56 8.17
C PHE A 210 3.44 -0.81 8.82
N TYR A 211 3.76 -0.17 9.93
CA TYR A 211 2.89 0.71 10.70
C TYR A 211 3.71 1.93 11.09
N ASP A 212 3.26 3.13 10.76
CA ASP A 212 3.91 4.41 11.04
C ASP A 212 2.86 5.46 11.41
N THR A 213 2.79 5.85 12.67
CA THR A 213 1.93 6.96 13.14
C THR A 213 2.72 8.24 13.41
N GLY A 214 3.96 8.32 12.94
CA GLY A 214 4.92 9.37 13.28
C GLY A 214 5.55 9.23 14.68
N HIS A 215 4.86 8.56 15.62
CA HIS A 215 5.32 8.29 16.98
C HIS A 215 5.85 6.86 17.15
N ASP A 216 5.20 5.89 16.50
CA ASP A 216 5.59 4.49 16.51
C ASP A 216 5.78 4.03 15.06
N VAL A 217 6.93 3.43 14.78
CA VAL A 217 7.29 2.92 13.46
C VAL A 217 7.75 1.48 13.58
N ARG A 218 7.00 0.57 12.95
CA ARG A 218 7.27 -0.87 12.97
C ARG A 218 7.20 -1.43 11.57
N TYR A 219 8.17 -2.26 11.23
CA TYR A 219 8.14 -3.13 10.05
C TYR A 219 7.86 -4.54 10.53
N PHE A 220 7.06 -5.27 9.78
CA PHE A 220 6.63 -6.61 10.15
C PHE A 220 7.33 -7.68 9.30
N ASN A 221 7.56 -8.83 9.90
CA ASN A 221 7.97 -10.08 9.25
C ASN A 221 7.04 -11.25 9.62
N ASP A 222 5.90 -10.99 10.25
CA ASP A 222 4.94 -12.04 10.54
C ASP A 222 4.18 -12.45 9.26
N ALA A 223 3.78 -13.71 9.25
CA ALA A 223 3.03 -14.34 8.20
C ALA A 223 1.69 -14.86 8.74
N PHE A 224 0.62 -14.68 7.98
CA PHE A 224 -0.71 -15.14 8.34
C PHE A 224 -1.41 -15.82 7.17
N LEU A 225 -2.30 -16.74 7.49
CA LEU A 225 -3.26 -17.33 6.57
C LEU A 225 -4.67 -16.91 6.96
N TYR A 226 -5.46 -16.47 5.99
CA TYR A 226 -6.91 -16.36 6.12
C TYR A 226 -7.57 -17.51 5.37
N ASP A 227 -8.38 -18.28 6.07
CA ASP A 227 -9.18 -19.32 5.46
C ASP A 227 -10.51 -18.75 4.94
N PHE A 228 -10.74 -18.83 3.63
CA PHE A 228 -11.94 -18.28 3.00
C PHE A 228 -13.22 -19.06 3.33
N ALA A 229 -13.12 -20.34 3.72
CA ALA A 229 -14.26 -21.16 4.09
C ALA A 229 -14.63 -20.94 5.56
N GLU A 230 -13.62 -20.92 6.44
CA GLU A 230 -13.82 -20.76 7.88
C GLU A 230 -13.93 -19.30 8.33
N LEU A 231 -13.55 -18.35 7.46
CA LEU A 231 -13.45 -16.91 7.74
C LEU A 231 -12.58 -16.61 8.96
N LYS A 232 -11.48 -17.35 9.10
CA LYS A 232 -10.57 -17.30 10.27
C LYS A 232 -9.14 -17.04 9.86
N TRP A 233 -8.47 -16.24 10.68
CA TRP A 233 -7.04 -16.02 10.60
C TRP A 233 -6.26 -17.08 11.39
N THR A 234 -5.09 -17.45 10.90
CA THR A 234 -4.08 -18.24 11.61
C THR A 234 -2.72 -17.59 11.40
N LYS A 235 -1.99 -17.35 12.49
CA LYS A 235 -0.60 -16.90 12.39
C LYS A 235 0.29 -18.09 12.02
N VAL A 236 1.05 -17.95 10.93
CA VAL A 236 1.94 -19.00 10.42
C VAL A 236 3.29 -18.96 11.13
N GLY A 237 3.82 -17.76 11.33
CA GLY A 237 5.14 -17.60 11.92
C GLY A 237 5.59 -16.14 11.93
N GLU A 238 6.67 -15.91 12.67
CA GLU A 238 7.44 -14.66 12.69
C GLU A 238 8.83 -14.98 13.24
N ASP A 239 9.83 -14.18 12.86
CA ASP A 239 11.11 -14.20 13.57
C ASP A 239 11.14 -13.05 14.58
N LYS A 240 10.96 -13.38 15.86
CA LYS A 240 10.94 -12.41 16.97
C LYS A 240 12.34 -11.92 17.35
N LYS A 241 13.37 -12.73 17.13
CA LYS A 241 14.73 -12.49 17.64
C LYS A 241 15.67 -11.94 16.57
N GLY A 242 15.31 -12.09 15.29
CA GLY A 242 16.14 -11.67 14.17
C GLY A 242 17.34 -12.60 13.94
N ASP A 243 17.35 -13.77 14.58
CA ASP A 243 18.43 -14.77 14.49
C ASP A 243 18.09 -15.92 13.52
N ASN A 244 16.85 -15.98 13.03
CA ASN A 244 16.46 -16.96 12.03
C ASN A 244 16.84 -16.47 10.62
N MET A 245 18.05 -16.79 10.18
CA MET A 245 18.55 -16.40 8.86
C MET A 245 17.72 -16.95 7.67
N THR A 246 16.85 -17.94 7.90
CA THR A 246 15.98 -18.49 6.84
C THR A 246 14.63 -17.78 6.75
N TRP A 247 14.21 -17.07 7.81
CA TRP A 247 12.97 -16.32 7.82
C TRP A 247 13.19 -14.93 7.22
N PRO A 248 12.28 -14.41 6.37
CA PRO A 248 12.49 -13.09 5.80
C PRO A 248 12.48 -12.02 6.90
N SER A 249 13.47 -11.13 6.90
CA SER A 249 13.53 -10.01 7.83
C SER A 249 12.29 -9.11 7.69
N PRO A 250 11.98 -8.25 8.70
CA PRO A 250 10.92 -7.25 8.57
C PRO A 250 11.04 -6.45 7.29
N ARG A 251 9.91 -6.16 6.63
CA ARG A 251 9.86 -5.39 5.37
C ARG A 251 8.46 -4.97 4.97
N SER A 252 8.38 -3.83 4.29
CA SER A 252 7.22 -3.40 3.50
C SER A 252 7.58 -3.34 2.02
N ALA A 253 6.56 -3.18 1.17
CA ALA A 253 6.70 -3.02 -0.28
C ALA A 253 7.54 -4.12 -0.97
N CYS A 254 7.57 -5.33 -0.40
CA CYS A 254 8.16 -6.50 -1.06
C CYS A 254 7.33 -6.94 -2.28
N GLY A 255 7.86 -7.82 -3.11
CA GLY A 255 7.11 -8.60 -4.09
C GLY A 255 6.71 -9.94 -3.49
N LEU A 256 5.50 -10.40 -3.83
CA LEU A 256 4.98 -11.70 -3.40
C LEU A 256 4.26 -12.34 -4.59
N ALA A 257 4.59 -13.58 -4.90
CA ALA A 257 3.97 -14.35 -5.98
C ALA A 257 3.75 -15.79 -5.52
N GLU A 258 2.70 -16.43 -6.01
CA GLU A 258 2.45 -17.85 -5.82
C GLU A 258 2.61 -18.55 -7.17
N PHE A 259 3.25 -19.73 -7.15
CA PHE A 259 3.34 -20.62 -8.30
C PHE A 259 3.52 -22.06 -7.81
N GLU A 260 2.69 -22.97 -8.33
CA GLU A 260 2.76 -24.41 -8.07
C GLU A 260 2.97 -24.75 -6.58
N ASP A 261 2.12 -24.19 -5.71
CA ASP A 261 2.13 -24.41 -4.25
C ASP A 261 3.29 -23.75 -3.49
N THR A 262 4.10 -22.93 -4.15
CA THR A 262 5.19 -22.18 -3.53
C THR A 262 4.91 -20.68 -3.53
N VAL A 263 5.12 -20.03 -2.39
CA VAL A 263 5.07 -18.57 -2.27
C VAL A 263 6.49 -18.00 -2.33
N PHE A 264 6.76 -17.21 -3.35
CA PHE A 264 8.00 -16.49 -3.56
C PHE A 264 7.91 -15.09 -2.98
N LEU A 265 8.90 -14.71 -2.18
CA LEU A 265 9.05 -13.37 -1.62
C LEU A 265 10.35 -12.75 -2.12
N TYR A 266 10.30 -11.50 -2.59
CA TYR A 266 11.48 -10.80 -3.09
C TYR A 266 11.48 -9.31 -2.70
N GLY A 267 12.68 -8.77 -2.43
CA GLY A 267 12.87 -7.34 -2.21
C GLY A 267 12.10 -6.77 -1.01
N GLY A 268 11.75 -5.50 -1.11
CA GLY A 268 11.13 -4.71 -0.04
C GLY A 268 12.13 -3.84 0.71
N TYR A 269 11.60 -3.06 1.63
CA TYR A 269 12.34 -2.06 2.38
C TYR A 269 12.04 -2.16 3.88
N THR A 270 13.07 -1.93 4.68
CA THR A 270 12.95 -1.68 6.12
C THR A 270 13.86 -0.55 6.52
N LYS A 271 13.30 0.37 7.31
CA LYS A 271 14.12 1.36 7.99
C LYS A 271 14.73 0.71 9.21
N LEU A 272 16.02 0.39 9.14
CA LEU A 272 16.78 0.07 10.33
C LEU A 272 16.78 1.32 11.22
N GLY A 273 16.29 1.18 12.46
CA GLY A 273 16.58 2.17 13.49
C GLY A 273 18.08 2.37 13.52
N ARG A 274 18.56 3.60 13.78
CA ARG A 274 19.95 3.74 14.20
C ARG A 274 20.08 2.84 15.43
N SER A 275 20.71 1.67 15.28
CA SER A 275 21.43 1.15 16.43
C SER A 275 22.29 2.33 16.87
N MET A 276 22.22 2.66 18.15
CA MET A 276 23.36 3.30 18.78
C MET A 276 24.51 2.37 18.39
N ALA A 277 25.27 2.77 17.37
CA ALA A 277 26.47 2.07 17.00
C ALA A 277 27.24 2.03 18.30
N GLY A 278 27.32 0.83 18.88
CA GLY A 278 28.21 0.57 19.98
C GLY A 278 29.55 1.16 19.55
N SER A 279 30.07 2.01 20.42
CA SER A 279 31.49 1.93 20.72
C SER A 279 31.88 0.47 20.68
N ASP A 280 32.71 0.10 19.72
CA ASP A 280 33.95 -0.60 20.01
C ASP A 280 34.81 -0.69 18.74
N ASP A 281 36.01 -0.14 18.91
CA ASP A 281 37.28 -0.64 18.42
C ASP A 281 37.24 -1.88 17.50
N ALA A 282 37.79 -1.70 16.30
CA ALA A 282 38.61 -2.74 15.66
C ALA A 282 39.49 -2.15 14.54
N ARG A 283 40.78 -2.00 14.90
CA ARG A 283 42.00 -2.05 14.07
C ARG A 283 42.39 -0.82 13.25
#